data_AF-A0A7S2MK44-F1
#
_entry.id   AF-A0A7S2MK44-F1
#
_cell.length_a   1.000
_cell.length_b   1.000
_cell.length_c   1.000
_cell.angle_alpha   90.00
_cell.angle_beta   90.00
_cell.angle_gamma   90.00
#
_symmetry.space_group_name_H-M   'P 1'
#
loop_
_entity.id
_entity.type
_entity.pdbx_description
1 polymer ?
#
loop_
_entity_poly.entity_id
_entity_poly.type
_entity_poly.pdbx_seq_one_letter_code
_entity_poly.pdbx_strand_id
1 'polypeptide(L)'
;DAHEAICTTARAGAALAVYLGGVTPGNRCPEHLGKYSMVEGELLNDRYMYSSADGSRMLWWVGGSWWVGNRANKGQPCGYMIATQGVFKPEEITTSWQVPKGGAWINAPQVKCIASAAHEALAAEAR
;
A
#
# COMPACT_ATOMS: atom_id res chain seq x y z
N ASP A 1 -0.53 -30.22 -10.98
CA ASP A 1 0.24 -29.22 -10.21
C ASP A 1 0.43 -27.88 -10.92
N ALA A 2 -0.66 -27.19 -11.28
CA ALA A 2 -0.59 -25.86 -11.92
C ALA A 2 -0.89 -24.69 -10.94
N HIS A 3 -1.55 -24.99 -9.82
CA HIS A 3 -1.91 -23.98 -8.82
C HIS A 3 -0.71 -23.53 -7.97
N GLU A 4 0.25 -24.41 -7.67
CA GLU A 4 1.43 -24.04 -6.87
C GLU A 4 2.43 -23.17 -7.66
N ALA A 5 2.51 -23.34 -8.98
CA ALA A 5 3.41 -22.55 -9.83
C ALA A 5 2.98 -21.07 -9.92
N ILE A 6 1.68 -20.80 -10.01
CA ILE A 6 1.14 -19.43 -10.07
C ILE A 6 1.39 -18.69 -8.75
N CYS A 7 1.28 -19.40 -7.62
CA CYS A 7 1.53 -18.85 -6.29
C CYS A 7 3.03 -18.49 -6.08
N THR A 8 3.93 -19.20 -6.76
CA THR A 8 5.38 -18.99 -6.67
C THR A 8 5.85 -17.84 -7.58
N THR A 9 5.23 -17.63 -8.74
CA THR A 9 5.58 -16.53 -9.66
C THR A 9 5.01 -15.18 -9.23
N ALA A 10 3.84 -15.13 -8.57
CA ALA A 10 3.27 -13.87 -8.06
C ALA A 10 4.09 -13.26 -6.89
N ARG A 11 4.81 -14.11 -6.15
CA ARG A 11 5.74 -13.73 -5.06
C ARG A 11 7.03 -13.09 -5.57
N ALA A 12 7.45 -13.40 -6.80
CA ALA A 12 8.65 -12.88 -7.44
C ALA A 12 8.33 -11.59 -8.21
N GLY A 13 8.61 -10.43 -7.59
CA GLY A 13 8.54 -9.13 -8.27
C GLY A 13 7.60 -8.10 -7.67
N ALA A 14 7.14 -8.30 -6.43
CA ALA A 14 6.64 -7.19 -5.62
C ALA A 14 7.80 -6.21 -5.34
N ALA A 15 7.55 -4.92 -5.45
CA ALA A 15 8.57 -3.90 -5.22
C ALA A 15 9.10 -4.00 -3.79
N LEU A 16 10.43 -3.94 -3.60
CA LEU A 16 11.06 -3.94 -2.26
C LEU A 16 10.70 -2.70 -1.44
N ALA A 17 10.32 -1.61 -2.12
CA ALA A 17 9.76 -0.44 -1.50
C ALA A 17 8.71 0.18 -2.42
N VAL A 18 7.66 0.72 -1.84
CA VAL A 18 6.61 1.47 -2.52
C VAL A 18 6.53 2.88 -1.98
N TYR A 19 6.07 3.79 -2.81
CA TYR A 19 5.77 5.16 -2.46
C TYR A 19 4.26 5.37 -2.57
N LEU A 20 3.64 5.69 -1.44
CA LEU A 20 2.25 6.11 -1.38
C LEU A 20 2.21 7.63 -1.32
N GLY A 21 1.81 8.27 -2.41
CA GLY A 21 1.88 9.71 -2.53
C GLY A 21 0.72 10.30 -3.31
N GLY A 22 0.53 11.60 -3.16
CA GLY A 22 -0.57 12.34 -3.79
C GLY A 22 -1.23 13.30 -2.82
N VAL A 23 -2.38 13.84 -3.23
CA VAL A 23 -3.16 14.78 -2.43
C VAL A 23 -4.39 14.08 -1.87
N THR A 24 -4.56 14.19 -0.56
CA THR A 24 -5.76 13.71 0.12
C THR A 24 -6.80 14.82 0.24
N PRO A 25 -8.10 14.53 0.05
CA PRO A 25 -9.14 15.55 0.17
C PRO A 25 -9.13 16.21 1.55
N GLY A 26 -8.98 17.53 1.58
CA GLY A 26 -8.91 18.30 2.83
C GLY A 26 -7.66 18.02 3.66
N ASN A 27 -6.56 17.59 3.03
CA ASN A 27 -5.28 17.27 3.69
C ASN A 27 -5.45 16.28 4.85
N ARG A 28 -6.23 15.22 4.61
CA ARG A 28 -6.53 14.19 5.61
C ARG A 28 -5.47 13.10 5.59
N CYS A 29 -5.07 12.65 6.76
CA CYS A 29 -4.07 11.59 6.93
C CYS A 29 -2.75 11.81 6.15
N PRO A 30 -2.21 13.05 6.01
CA PRO A 30 -0.96 13.28 5.28
C PRO A 30 0.23 12.52 5.89
N GLU A 31 0.17 12.26 7.20
CA GLU A 31 1.16 11.46 7.93
C GLU A 31 1.20 10.00 7.50
N HIS A 32 0.19 9.49 6.79
CA HIS A 32 0.16 8.13 6.25
C HIS A 32 0.72 8.03 4.83
N LEU A 33 1.11 9.15 4.22
CA LEU A 33 1.81 9.17 2.93
C LEU A 33 3.32 9.00 3.12
N GLY A 34 4.00 8.56 2.07
CA GLY A 34 5.45 8.43 2.01
C GLY A 34 5.93 7.08 1.51
N LYS A 35 7.21 6.80 1.79
CA LYS A 35 7.89 5.57 1.40
C LYS A 35 7.64 4.47 2.44
N TYR A 36 7.33 3.28 1.94
CA TYR A 36 7.15 2.06 2.70
C TYR A 36 8.07 0.97 2.14
N SER A 37 8.85 0.32 2.98
CA SER A 37 9.75 -0.78 2.60
C SER A 37 9.10 -2.12 2.95
N MET A 38 9.28 -3.11 2.09
CA MET A 38 8.80 -4.47 2.31
C MET A 38 9.40 -5.03 3.61
N VAL A 39 8.57 -5.69 4.41
CA VAL A 39 9.00 -6.45 5.57
C VAL A 39 9.42 -7.84 5.10
N GLU A 40 10.71 -8.14 5.18
CA GLU A 40 11.25 -9.44 4.78
C GLU A 40 10.85 -10.55 5.77
N GLY A 41 10.65 -11.77 5.24
CA GLY A 41 10.47 -12.98 6.05
C GLY A 41 9.05 -13.26 6.56
N GLU A 42 8.11 -12.30 6.47
CA GLU A 42 6.72 -12.48 6.94
C GLU A 42 5.71 -12.09 5.86
N LEU A 43 4.78 -13.00 5.55
CA LEU A 43 3.58 -12.68 4.79
C LEU A 43 2.39 -12.52 5.73
N LEU A 44 1.51 -11.61 5.39
CA LEU A 44 0.22 -11.45 6.03
C LEU A 44 -0.87 -11.69 4.98
N ASN A 45 -1.72 -12.70 5.23
CA ASN A 45 -2.79 -13.10 4.31
C ASN A 45 -2.26 -13.31 2.87
N ASP A 46 -1.20 -14.12 2.75
CA ASP A 46 -0.52 -14.48 1.49
C ASP A 46 0.11 -13.31 0.71
N ARG A 47 0.29 -12.15 1.34
CA ARG A 47 0.86 -10.95 0.72
C ARG A 47 1.94 -10.30 1.57
N TYR A 48 2.85 -9.60 0.90
CA TYR A 48 3.89 -8.85 1.58
C TYR A 48 3.30 -7.66 2.34
N MET A 49 3.85 -7.43 3.53
CA MET A 49 3.62 -6.21 4.29
C MET A 49 4.71 -5.20 3.98
N TYR A 50 4.38 -3.92 4.19
CA TYR A 50 5.34 -2.84 4.08
C TYR A 50 5.30 -1.98 5.33
N SER A 51 6.45 -1.44 5.72
CA SER A 51 6.65 -0.61 6.89
C SER A 51 7.23 0.74 6.49
N SER A 52 6.79 1.80 7.16
CA SER A 52 7.48 3.09 7.08
C SER A 52 8.88 2.99 7.70
N ALA A 53 9.75 3.94 7.38
CA ALA A 53 11.13 3.99 7.87
C ALA A 53 11.24 4.02 9.40
N ASP A 54 10.29 4.69 10.07
CA ASP A 54 10.20 4.77 11.54
C ASP A 54 9.44 3.58 12.16
N GLY A 55 8.94 2.65 11.35
CA GLY A 55 8.24 1.46 11.82
C GLY A 55 6.83 1.70 12.37
N SER A 56 6.40 2.95 12.50
CA SER A 56 5.12 3.32 13.12
C SER A 56 3.91 2.97 12.25
N ARG A 57 4.07 3.09 10.92
CA ARG A 57 3.03 2.90 9.92
C ARG A 57 3.33 1.66 9.10
N MET A 58 2.27 0.99 8.71
CA MET A 58 2.32 -0.21 7.89
C MET A 58 1.28 -0.15 6.78
N LEU A 59 1.58 -0.88 5.72
CA LEU A 59 0.69 -1.18 4.62
C LEU A 59 0.53 -2.70 4.57
N TRP A 60 -0.71 -3.18 4.61
CA TRP A 60 -1.02 -4.60 4.62
C TRP A 60 -2.30 -4.90 3.84
N TRP A 61 -2.48 -6.18 3.50
CA TRP A 61 -3.69 -6.64 2.84
C TRP A 61 -4.55 -7.49 3.78
N VAL A 62 -5.86 -7.23 3.79
CA VAL A 62 -6.85 -8.04 4.49
C VAL A 62 -8.24 -7.83 3.89
N GLY A 63 -9.00 -8.91 3.76
CA GLY A 63 -10.43 -8.83 3.41
C GLY A 63 -10.72 -8.24 2.03
N GLY A 64 -9.82 -8.39 1.06
CA GLY A 64 -10.01 -7.85 -0.30
C GLY A 64 -9.48 -6.43 -0.52
N SER A 65 -8.94 -5.80 0.53
CA SER A 65 -8.45 -4.42 0.47
C SER A 65 -7.02 -4.28 0.99
N TRP A 66 -6.32 -3.30 0.44
CA TRP A 66 -5.08 -2.79 0.98
C TRP A 66 -5.38 -1.69 2.00
N TRP A 67 -4.72 -1.79 3.15
CA TRP A 67 -4.92 -0.91 4.30
C TRP A 67 -3.61 -0.24 4.68
N VAL A 68 -3.69 1.03 5.03
CA VAL A 68 -2.57 1.77 5.62
C VAL A 68 -2.97 2.21 7.02
N GLY A 69 -2.10 1.97 7.98
CA GLY A 69 -2.31 2.47 9.33
C GLY A 69 -1.20 2.09 10.29
N ASN A 70 -1.48 2.18 11.59
CA ASN A 70 -0.46 1.91 12.61
C ASN A 70 -0.09 0.43 12.68
N ARG A 71 1.17 0.13 13.01
CA ARG A 71 1.68 -1.24 13.21
C ARG A 71 0.83 -2.06 14.18
N ALA A 72 0.26 -1.44 15.22
CA ALA A 72 -0.59 -2.11 16.20
C ALA A 72 -1.87 -2.72 15.60
N ASN A 73 -2.32 -2.19 14.46
CA ASN A 73 -3.52 -2.64 13.75
C ASN A 73 -3.20 -3.62 12.61
N LYS A 74 -1.95 -4.05 12.46
CA LYS A 74 -1.55 -4.93 11.35
C LYS A 74 -2.45 -6.17 11.27
N GLY A 75 -2.89 -6.52 10.07
CA GLY A 75 -3.76 -7.68 9.84
C GLY A 75 -5.23 -7.48 10.17
N GLN A 76 -5.62 -6.33 10.73
CA GLN A 76 -7.01 -6.01 11.00
C GLN A 76 -7.61 -5.22 9.82
N PRO A 77 -8.91 -5.36 9.53
CA PRO A 77 -9.62 -4.58 8.51
C PRO A 77 -9.92 -3.15 9.01
N CYS A 78 -8.90 -2.46 9.53
CA CYS A 78 -9.00 -1.10 10.02
C CYS A 78 -7.73 -0.31 9.66
N GLY A 79 -7.86 1.00 9.49
CA GLY A 79 -6.74 1.84 9.09
C GLY A 79 -7.16 3.28 8.86
N TYR A 80 -6.24 4.06 8.33
CA TYR A 80 -6.43 5.46 7.96
C TYR A 80 -6.54 5.66 6.45
N MET A 81 -6.11 4.68 5.65
CA MET A 81 -6.37 4.65 4.21
C MET A 81 -6.74 3.25 3.76
N ILE A 82 -7.63 3.15 2.78
CA ILE A 82 -8.06 1.88 2.19
C ILE A 82 -8.06 1.98 0.66
N ALA A 83 -7.63 0.92 0.00
CA ALA A 83 -7.85 0.70 -1.43
C ALA A 83 -8.45 -0.68 -1.64
N THR A 84 -9.70 -0.72 -2.10
CA THR A 84 -10.46 -1.97 -2.29
C THR A 84 -10.11 -2.59 -3.64
N GLN A 85 -9.05 -3.38 -3.66
CA GLN A 85 -8.58 -4.09 -4.85
C GLN A 85 -7.80 -5.36 -4.48
N GLY A 86 -8.14 -6.47 -5.13
CA GLY A 86 -7.56 -7.80 -4.90
C GLY A 86 -6.18 -8.05 -5.54
N VAL A 87 -5.37 -7.02 -5.80
CA VAL A 87 -4.06 -7.17 -6.48
C VAL A 87 -2.95 -7.59 -5.53
N PHE A 88 -2.14 -8.58 -5.88
CA PHE A 88 -1.08 -9.13 -5.00
C PHE A 88 -0.02 -8.13 -4.59
N LYS A 89 0.18 -7.10 -5.41
CA LYS A 89 1.20 -6.07 -5.22
C LYS A 89 0.53 -4.71 -5.03
N PRO A 90 0.92 -3.93 -4.00
CA PRO A 90 0.27 -2.65 -3.76
C PRO A 90 0.57 -1.60 -4.85
N GLU A 91 1.66 -1.74 -5.60
CA GLU A 91 1.99 -0.87 -6.74
C GLU A 91 1.13 -1.13 -8.00
N GLU A 92 0.39 -2.25 -8.04
CA GLU A 92 -0.57 -2.57 -9.11
C GLU A 92 -1.99 -2.03 -8.80
N ILE A 93 -2.14 -1.29 -7.69
CA ILE A 93 -3.40 -0.68 -7.31
C ILE A 93 -3.75 0.45 -8.29
N THR A 94 -4.87 0.28 -8.98
CA THR A 94 -5.43 1.23 -9.95
C THR A 94 -6.73 1.86 -9.44
N THR A 95 -7.37 1.26 -8.44
CA THR A 95 -8.53 1.85 -7.78
C THR A 95 -8.15 3.10 -7.00
N SER A 96 -9.13 3.96 -6.75
CA SER A 96 -8.92 5.14 -5.91
C SER A 96 -8.72 4.72 -4.45
N TRP A 97 -7.66 5.23 -3.84
CA TRP A 97 -7.52 5.20 -2.39
C TRP A 97 -8.63 6.00 -1.72
N GLN A 98 -8.98 5.65 -0.50
CA GLN A 98 -9.99 6.33 0.29
C GLN A 98 -9.44 6.70 1.66
N VAL A 99 -9.91 7.82 2.21
CA VAL A 99 -9.54 8.34 3.53
C VAL A 99 -10.78 8.58 4.39
N PRO A 100 -10.71 8.52 5.73
CA PRO A 100 -11.85 8.70 6.61
C PRO A 100 -12.31 10.16 6.64
N LYS A 101 -13.62 10.38 6.58
CA LYS A 101 -14.29 11.67 6.80
C LYS A 101 -15.56 11.44 7.62
N GLY A 102 -15.52 11.79 8.91
CA GLY A 102 -16.71 11.78 9.77
C GLY A 102 -17.43 10.43 9.83
N GLY A 103 -16.68 9.32 9.88
CA GLY A 103 -17.24 7.95 9.89
C GLY A 103 -17.51 7.33 8.52
N ALA A 104 -17.34 8.08 7.43
CA ALA A 104 -17.42 7.56 6.07
C ALA A 104 -16.04 7.51 5.39
N TRP A 105 -15.90 6.71 4.34
CA TRP A 105 -14.73 6.71 3.47
C TRP A 105 -14.99 7.60 2.26
N ILE A 106 -14.04 8.49 1.95
CA ILE A 106 -14.12 9.36 0.77
C ILE A 106 -12.96 9.09 -0.17
N ASN A 107 -13.21 9.17 -1.47
CA ASN A 107 -12.20 8.91 -2.49
C ASN A 107 -11.12 10.00 -2.50
N ALA A 108 -9.88 9.56 -2.53
CA ALA A 108 -8.66 10.33 -2.73
C ALA A 108 -8.02 9.90 -4.06
N PRO A 109 -8.62 10.25 -5.22
CA PRO A 109 -8.18 9.74 -6.53
C PRO A 109 -6.79 10.22 -6.95
N GLN A 110 -6.27 11.26 -6.30
CA GLN A 110 -4.93 11.78 -6.53
C GLN A 110 -3.86 11.00 -5.77
N VAL A 111 -4.24 10.13 -4.82
CA VAL A 111 -3.31 9.24 -4.13
C VAL A 111 -3.05 8.02 -4.98
N LYS A 112 -1.77 7.69 -5.18
CA LYS A 112 -1.31 6.51 -5.89
C LYS A 112 -0.26 5.79 -5.07
N CYS A 113 -0.24 4.47 -5.21
CA CYS A 113 0.83 3.62 -4.71
C CYS A 113 1.64 3.16 -5.92
N ILE A 114 2.93 3.46 -5.94
CA ILE A 114 3.84 3.08 -7.03
C ILE A 114 5.11 2.48 -6.45
N ALA A 115 5.83 1.68 -7.25
CA ALA A 115 7.16 1.22 -6.85
C ALA A 115 8.08 2.41 -6.56
N SER A 116 8.82 2.38 -5.44
CA SER A 116 9.67 3.51 -5.04
C SER A 116 10.75 3.80 -6.09
N ALA A 117 11.26 2.79 -6.78
CA ALA A 117 12.19 2.98 -7.90
C ALA A 117 11.55 3.75 -9.07
N ALA A 118 10.28 3.47 -9.39
CA ALA A 118 9.55 4.21 -10.42
C ALA A 118 9.28 5.67 -9.99
N HIS A 119 8.98 5.90 -8.70
CA HIS A 119 8.86 7.27 -8.16
C HIS A 119 10.16 8.06 -8.29
N GLU A 120 11.30 7.44 -7.95
CA GLU A 120 12.62 8.08 -8.04
C GLU A 120 13.01 8.40 -9.50
N ALA A 121 12.69 7.50 -10.45
CA ALA A 121 12.89 7.75 -11.88
C ALA A 121 12.05 8.94 -12.39
N LEU A 122 10.75 8.98 -12.06
CA LEU A 122 9.87 10.11 -12.41
C LEU A 122 10.36 11.44 -11.82
N ALA A 123 10.88 11.40 -10.59
CA ALA A 123 11.44 12.58 -9.93
C ALA A 123 12.77 13.05 -10.56
N ALA A 124 13.53 12.15 -11.18
CA ALA A 124 14.75 12.49 -11.91
C ALA A 124 14.45 13.09 -13.29
N GLU A 125 13.42 12.62 -13.98
CA GLU A 125 12.98 13.12 -15.30
C GLU A 125 12.34 14.52 -15.23
N ALA A 126 11.80 14.91 -14.08
CA ALA A 126 11.19 16.23 -13.86
C ALA A 126 12.20 17.35 -13.53
N ARG A 127 13.51 17.08 -13.59
CA ARG A 127 14.60 18.03 -13.32
C ARG A 127 15.29 18.46 -14.60
#